data_AF-A0A8S2TXE2-F1
#
_entry.id   AF-A0A8S2TXE2-F1
#
_cell.length_a   1.000
_cell.length_b   1.000
_cell.length_c   1.000
_cell.angle_alpha   90.00
_cell.angle_beta   90.00
_cell.angle_gamma   90.00
#
_symmetry.space_group_name_H-M   'P 1'
#
loop_
_entity.id
_entity.type
_entity.pdbx_description
1 polymer ?
#
loop_
_entity_poly.entity_id
_entity_poly.type
_entity_poly.pdbx_seq_one_letter_code
_entity_poly.pdbx_strand_id
1 'polypeptide(L)' 'EQWDPDQTDFRYATDLVKFIREKFGDYFVICVAGYPQGHPDTESYEEDLGYLKQKVDAGADFIITQLFFQAE' A
#
# COMPACT_ATOMS: atom_id res chain seq x y z
N GLU A 1 -4.02 -10.15 17.51
CA GLU A 1 -5.16 -10.22 16.57
C GLU A 1 -4.61 -10.65 15.23
N GLN A 2 -5.17 -11.70 14.63
CA GLN A 2 -4.83 -12.10 13.25
C GLN A 2 -5.82 -11.41 12.32
N TRP A 3 -5.31 -10.77 11.27
CA TRP A 3 -6.13 -10.19 10.22
C TRP A 3 -6.84 -11.31 9.44
N ASP A 4 -8.15 -11.21 9.30
CA ASP A 4 -8.98 -12.15 8.52
C ASP A 4 -9.50 -11.42 7.26
N PRO A 5 -9.00 -11.75 6.05
CA PRO A 5 -9.42 -11.13 4.81
C PRO A 5 -10.90 -11.33 4.48
N ASP A 6 -11.53 -12.38 5.02
CA ASP A 6 -12.91 -12.74 4.71
C ASP A 6 -13.93 -12.02 5.61
N GLN A 7 -13.46 -11.26 6.60
CA GLN A 7 -14.28 -10.46 7.51
C GLN A 7 -14.01 -8.94 7.42
N THR A 8 -13.37 -8.48 6.35
CA THR A 8 -13.03 -7.06 6.14
C THR A 8 -13.68 -6.51 4.87
N ASP A 9 -14.15 -5.26 4.93
CA ASP A 9 -14.66 -4.51 3.76
C ASP A 9 -13.53 -4.18 2.76
N PHE A 10 -12.28 -4.22 3.20
CA PHE A 10 -11.10 -3.90 2.40
C PHE A 10 -10.10 -5.04 2.44
N ARG A 11 -9.79 -5.61 1.27
CA ARG A 11 -8.82 -6.71 1.13
C ARG A 11 -7.41 -6.19 0.93
N TYR A 12 -7.25 -5.03 0.27
CA TYR A 12 -5.97 -4.42 0.00
C TYR A 12 -5.92 -2.95 0.44
N ALA A 13 -4.71 -2.46 0.71
CA ALA A 13 -4.50 -1.06 1.06
C ALA A 13 -5.00 -0.10 -0.05
N THR A 14 -4.90 -0.51 -1.31
CA THR A 14 -5.44 0.22 -2.47
C THR A 14 -6.93 0.51 -2.35
N ASP A 15 -7.72 -0.41 -1.78
CA ASP A 15 -9.16 -0.26 -1.64
C ASP A 15 -9.48 0.86 -0.64
N LEU A 16 -8.73 0.91 0.47
CA LEU A 16 -8.86 1.95 1.47
C LEU A 16 -8.42 3.33 0.93
N VAL A 17 -7.33 3.39 0.17
CA VAL A 17 -6.88 4.65 -0.46
C VAL A 17 -7.97 5.19 -1.38
N LYS A 18 -8.53 4.34 -2.26
CA LYS A 18 -9.63 4.73 -3.17
C LYS A 18 -10.84 5.22 -2.38
N PHE A 19 -11.22 4.50 -1.34
CA PHE A 19 -12.35 4.86 -0.49
C PHE A 19 -12.17 6.25 0.14
N ILE A 20 -11.00 6.53 0.71
CA ILE A 20 -10.72 7.84 1.32
C ILE A 20 -10.77 8.94 0.26
N ARG A 21 -10.18 8.72 -0.92
CA ARG A 21 -10.22 9.70 -2.02
C ARG A 21 -11.63 9.94 -2.54
N GLU A 22 -12.44 8.90 -2.68
CA GLU A 22 -13.84 9.03 -3.10
C GLU A 22 -14.68 9.83 -2.10
N LYS A 23 -14.49 9.59 -0.79
CA LYS A 23 -15.32 10.21 0.26
C LYS A 23 -14.87 11.59 0.69
N PHE A 24 -13.56 11.86 0.66
CA PHE A 24 -12.97 13.05 1.26
C PHE A 24 -12.10 13.87 0.29
N GLY A 25 -11.91 13.41 -0.95
CA GLY A 25 -11.05 14.09 -1.92
C GLY A 25 -9.63 14.31 -1.38
N ASP A 26 -9.16 15.55 -1.48
CA ASP A 26 -7.81 15.95 -1.07
C ASP A 26 -7.72 16.44 0.38
N TYR A 27 -8.76 16.20 1.20
CA TYR A 27 -8.76 16.63 2.59
C TYR A 27 -7.66 15.96 3.43
N PHE A 28 -7.40 14.67 3.17
CA PHE A 28 -6.36 13.91 3.85
C PHE A 28 -5.12 13.77 2.99
N VAL A 29 -3.96 13.83 3.66
CA VAL A 29 -2.71 13.34 3.06
C VAL A 29 -2.57 11.85 3.40
N ILE A 30 -2.41 11.02 2.38
CA ILE A 30 -2.40 9.56 2.48
C ILE A 30 -1.00 9.04 2.21
N CYS A 31 -0.45 8.28 3.16
CA CYS A 31 0.80 7.56 2.97
C CYS A 31 0.55 6.06 2.82
N VAL A 32 1.39 5.40 2.03
CA VAL A 32 1.34 3.95 1.81
C VAL A 32 2.68 3.29 2.06
N ALA A 33 2.64 2.01 2.46
CA ALA A 33 3.84 1.22 2.69
C ALA A 33 4.49 0.78 1.36
N GLY A 34 5.82 0.91 1.30
CA GLY A 34 6.67 0.33 0.26
C GLY A 34 7.71 -0.62 0.87
N TYR A 35 8.16 -1.61 0.09
CA TYR A 35 9.09 -2.64 0.57
C TYR A 35 10.34 -2.65 -0.31
N PRO A 36 11.47 -2.07 0.16
CA PRO A 36 12.69 -1.99 -0.64
C PRO A 36 13.24 -3.35 -1.13
N GLN A 37 12.96 -4.41 -0.37
CA GLN A 37 13.35 -5.79 -0.69
C GLN A 37 12.18 -6.64 -1.23
N GLY A 38 11.03 -6.02 -1.50
CA GLY A 38 9.79 -6.70 -1.87
C GLY A 38 9.01 -7.23 -0.65
N HIS A 39 7.69 -7.38 -0.81
CA HIS A 39 6.83 -7.94 0.22
C HIS A 39 6.93 -9.48 0.25
N PRO A 40 6.97 -10.14 1.42
CA PRO A 40 7.13 -11.59 1.52
C PRO A 40 6.01 -12.40 0.86
N ASP A 41 4.80 -11.83 0.75
CA ASP A 41 3.65 -12.50 0.14
C ASP A 41 3.51 -12.25 -1.38
N THR A 42 4.54 -11.67 -2.01
CA THR A 42 4.58 -11.45 -3.48
C THR A 42 5.53 -12.43 -4.14
N GLU A 43 5.23 -12.86 -5.37
CA GLU A 43 6.04 -13.85 -6.08
C GLU A 43 7.36 -13.25 -6.60
N SER A 44 7.38 -11.94 -6.83
CA SER A 44 8.57 -11.22 -7.30
C SER A 44 8.56 -9.76 -6.89
N TYR A 45 9.76 -9.14 -6.89
CA TYR A 45 9.92 -7.71 -6.66
C TYR A 45 9.18 -6.85 -7.69
N GLU A 46 9.13 -7.28 -8.95
CA GLU A 46 8.39 -6.58 -10.01
C GLU A 46 6.89 -6.56 -9.72
N GLU A 47 6.35 -7.66 -9.17
CA GLU A 47 4.96 -7.75 -8.77
C GLU A 47 4.65 -6.82 -7.59
N ASP A 48 5.48 -6.81 -6.54
CA ASP A 48 5.35 -5.87 -5.41
C ASP A 48 5.39 -4.42 -5.88
N LEU A 49 6.31 -4.08 -6.78
CA LEU A 49 6.39 -2.74 -7.36
C LEU A 49 5.13 -2.40 -8.17
N GLY A 50 4.55 -3.38 -8.86
CA GLY A 50 3.25 -3.26 -9.52
C GLY A 50 2.13 -2.91 -8.54
N TYR A 51 2.06 -3.59 -7.39
CA TYR A 51 1.09 -3.25 -6.34
C TYR A 51 1.36 -1.89 -5.69
N LEU A 52 2.63 -1.53 -5.48
CA LEU A 52 3.00 -0.20 -5.00
C LEU A 52 2.55 0.88 -5.98
N LYS A 53 2.74 0.67 -7.29
CA LYS A 53 2.24 1.57 -8.33
C LYS A 53 0.71 1.71 -8.24
N GLN A 54 -0.02 0.62 -8.05
CA GLN A 54 -1.48 0.68 -7.90
C GLN A 54 -1.90 1.52 -6.67
N LYS A 55 -1.14 1.47 -5.56
CA LYS A 55 -1.40 2.31 -4.38
C LYS A 55 -1.16 3.80 -4.66
N VAL A 56 -0.10 4.12 -5.39
CA VAL A 56 0.19 5.50 -5.83
C VAL A 56 -0.88 6.00 -6.80
N ASP A 57 -1.21 5.22 -7.83
CA ASP A 57 -2.24 5.55 -8.82
C ASP A 57 -3.63 5.69 -8.19
N ALA A 58 -3.91 5.01 -7.08
CA ALA A 58 -5.14 5.17 -6.30
C ALA A 58 -5.23 6.52 -5.56
N GLY A 59 -4.14 7.28 -5.49
CA GLY A 59 -4.09 8.62 -4.90
C GLY A 59 -3.29 8.70 -3.60
N ALA A 60 -2.28 7.86 -3.39
CA ALA A 60 -1.35 8.07 -2.28
C ALA A 60 -0.41 9.25 -2.56
N ASP A 61 -0.08 10.04 -1.54
CA ASP A 61 0.75 11.23 -1.66
C ASP A 61 2.24 10.94 -1.45
N PHE A 62 2.56 10.00 -0.56
CA PHE A 62 3.94 9.60 -0.31
C PHE A 62 4.06 8.17 0.20
N ILE A 63 5.30 7.66 0.19
CA ILE A 63 5.62 6.29 0.56
C ILE A 63 6.54 6.31 1.78
N ILE A 64 6.22 5.47 2.77
CA ILE A 64 7.14 5.14 3.87
C ILE A 64 7.59 3.69 3.66
N THR A 65 8.89 3.46 3.67
CA THR A 65 9.45 2.13 3.45
C THR A 65 9.46 1.29 4.72
N GLN A 66 9.40 -0.02 4.58
CA GLN A 66 9.81 -0.95 5.63
C GLN A 66 11.28 -0.69 6.03
N LEU A 67 11.63 -1.04 7.27
CA LEU A 67 13.00 -0.98 7.76
C LEU A 67 13.96 -1.78 6.88
N PHE A 68 15.19 -1.28 6.76
CA PHE A 68 16.29 -1.94 6.07
C PHE A 68 17.61 -1.58 6.76
N PHE A 69 18.64 -2.41 6.57
CA PHE A 69 19.96 -2.21 7.20
C PHE A 69 21.05 -1.76 6.21
N GLN A 70 20.79 -1.83 4.91
CA GLN A 70 21.70 -1.41 3.84
C GLN A 70 21.11 -0.19 3.14
N ALA A 71 21.88 0.88 3.00
CA ALA A 71 21.41 2.12 2.38
C ALA A 71 21.27 2.02 0.85
N GLU A 72 21.87 0.98 0.25
CA GLU A 72 21.80 0.66 -1.18
C GLU A 72 20.51 -0.06 -1.55
#